data_AF-A0A2H9MAN4-F1
#
_entry.id   AF-A0A2H9MAN4-F1
#
_cell.length_a   1.000
_cell.length_b   1.000
_cell.length_c   1.000
_cell.angle_alpha   90.00
_cell.angle_beta   90.00
_cell.angle_gamma   90.00
#
_symmetry.space_group_name_H-M   'P 1'
#
loop_
_entity.id
_entity.type
_entity.pdbx_description
1 polymer ?
#
loop_
_entity_poly.entity_id
_entity_poly.type
_entity_poly.pdbx_seq_one_letter_code
_entity_poly.pdbx_strand_id
1 'polypeptide(L)'
;VLRHRDVVSDISHTANSTECPGKNFPYIHLLDALRDGEPFFDIGEDYKYINEVKFLKQLGIIAGDGKGNLRPDDFITREEAILVAYRILKVLGN
;
A
#
# COMPACT_ATOMS: atom_id res chain seq x y z
N VAL A 1 8.15 -22.44 29.20
CA VAL A 1 8.71 -21.27 28.48
C VAL A 1 8.87 -21.68 27.04
N LEU A 2 7.95 -21.27 26.16
CA LEU A 2 8.00 -21.56 24.73
C LEU A 2 9.14 -20.75 24.12
N ARG A 3 10.14 -21.42 23.53
CA ARG A 3 11.20 -20.72 22.80
C ARG A 3 10.77 -20.60 21.35
N HIS A 4 11.25 -19.56 20.68
CA HIS A 4 10.93 -19.23 19.28
C HIS A 4 11.19 -20.39 18.28
N ARG A 5 11.96 -21.41 18.70
CA ARG A 5 12.30 -22.61 17.92
C ARG A 5 11.30 -23.76 18.10
N ASP A 6 10.45 -23.68 19.12
CA ASP A 6 9.47 -24.72 19.47
C ASP A 6 8.12 -24.51 18.76
N VAL A 7 7.96 -23.38 18.04
CA VAL A 7 6.81 -23.12 17.16
C VAL A 7 7.18 -23.62 15.77
N VAL A 8 6.75 -24.85 15.47
CA VAL A 8 6.80 -25.39 14.11
C VAL A 8 5.85 -24.57 13.25
N SER A 9 6.36 -23.86 12.24
CA SER A 9 5.53 -23.02 11.35
C SER A 9 4.75 -23.82 10.31
N ASP A 10 5.01 -25.13 10.13
CA ASP A 10 4.35 -25.90 9.07
C ASP A 10 4.13 -27.38 9.38
N ILE A 11 2.96 -27.88 8.95
CA ILE A 11 2.54 -29.30 8.93
C ILE A 11 3.34 -30.14 7.89
N SER A 12 4.24 -29.52 7.12
CA SER A 12 4.80 -30.11 5.89
C SER A 12 5.98 -31.08 6.08
N HIS A 13 6.43 -31.36 7.31
CA HIS A 13 7.42 -32.40 7.65
C HIS A 13 8.60 -32.59 6.67
N THR A 14 9.18 -31.50 6.13
CA THR A 14 10.36 -31.58 5.26
C THR A 14 11.46 -30.64 5.74
N ALA A 15 12.67 -31.21 5.94
CA ALA A 15 13.87 -30.47 6.25
C ALA A 15 14.44 -29.85 4.97
N ASN A 16 13.90 -28.68 4.59
CA ASN A 16 14.42 -27.66 3.66
C ASN A 16 13.23 -26.80 3.21
N SER A 17 12.53 -26.19 4.16
CA SER A 17 11.42 -25.28 3.87
C SER A 17 11.93 -24.10 3.04
N THR A 18 11.51 -24.01 1.78
CA THR A 18 11.69 -22.87 0.89
C THR A 18 10.75 -21.70 1.24
N GLU A 19 10.36 -21.59 2.51
CA GLU A 19 9.37 -20.63 3.03
C GLU A 19 9.97 -19.23 3.25
N CYS A 20 11.15 -18.93 2.68
CA CYS A 20 11.40 -17.55 2.32
C CYS A 20 10.51 -17.28 1.11
N PRO A 21 9.47 -16.44 1.23
CA PRO A 21 8.56 -16.16 0.13
C PRO A 21 9.37 -15.83 -1.12
N GLY A 22 9.37 -16.74 -2.09
CA GLY A 22 10.24 -16.66 -3.25
C GLY A 22 9.98 -15.40 -4.07
N LYS A 23 10.77 -15.15 -5.12
CA LYS A 23 10.69 -13.94 -5.97
C LYS A 23 9.27 -13.61 -6.51
N ASN A 24 8.38 -14.61 -6.55
CA ASN A 24 6.99 -14.48 -7.01
C ASN A 24 5.96 -14.43 -5.87
N PHE A 25 6.39 -14.30 -4.62
CA PHE A 25 5.47 -14.09 -3.52
C PHE A 25 4.80 -12.74 -3.73
N PRO A 26 3.47 -12.67 -3.60
CA PRO A 26 2.71 -11.47 -3.93
C PRO A 26 2.82 -10.46 -2.77
N TYR A 27 4.05 -10.03 -2.47
CA TYR A 27 4.37 -9.13 -1.37
C TYR A 27 3.50 -7.87 -1.42
N ILE A 28 3.27 -7.33 -2.63
CA ILE A 28 2.40 -6.18 -2.83
C ILE A 28 0.92 -6.46 -2.48
N HIS A 29 0.39 -7.64 -2.82
CA HIS A 29 -1.01 -7.98 -2.53
C HIS A 29 -1.21 -8.33 -1.06
N LEU A 30 -0.21 -8.94 -0.41
CA LEU A 30 -0.23 -9.21 1.01
C LEU A 30 -0.15 -7.92 1.82
N LEU A 31 0.66 -6.96 1.39
CA LEU A 31 0.71 -5.63 1.98
C LEU A 31 -0.62 -4.87 1.85
N ASP A 32 -1.31 -4.98 0.70
CA ASP A 32 -2.65 -4.41 0.55
C ASP A 32 -3.70 -5.10 1.44
N ALA A 33 -3.59 -6.42 1.66
CA ALA A 33 -4.49 -7.17 2.54
C ALA A 33 -4.28 -6.84 4.03
N LEU A 34 -3.06 -6.46 4.43
CA LEU A 34 -2.71 -6.06 5.80
C LEU A 34 -3.04 -4.60 6.12
N ARG A 35 -3.45 -3.81 5.13
CA ARG A 35 -3.67 -2.36 5.29
C ARG A 35 -4.99 -1.98 5.95
N ASP A 36 -5.84 -2.94 6.34
CA ASP A 36 -7.11 -2.70 7.07
C ASP A 36 -7.99 -1.57 6.48
N GLY A 37 -7.89 -1.29 5.18
CA GLY A 37 -8.62 -0.22 4.50
C GLY A 37 -7.93 1.16 4.47
N GLU A 38 -6.71 1.28 4.98
CA GLU A 38 -5.88 2.49 4.86
C GLU A 38 -5.36 2.70 3.42
N PRO A 39 -5.43 3.93 2.88
CA PRO A 39 -5.08 4.21 1.48
C PRO A 39 -3.57 4.29 1.21
N PHE A 40 -2.73 4.50 2.23
CA PHE A 40 -1.26 4.64 2.16
C PHE A 40 -0.60 4.24 3.49
N PHE A 41 0.70 3.95 3.52
CA PHE A 41 1.43 3.47 4.73
C PHE A 41 1.84 4.57 5.72
N ASP A 42 1.94 5.81 5.25
CA ASP A 42 2.46 6.95 6.01
C ASP A 42 1.35 7.85 6.57
N ILE A 43 0.09 7.47 6.38
CA ILE A 43 -1.07 8.15 6.94
C ILE A 43 -2.09 7.15 7.49
N GLY A 44 -2.58 7.41 8.70
CA GLY A 44 -3.61 6.60 9.35
C GLY A 44 -5.01 7.16 9.20
N GLU A 45 -5.99 6.49 9.80
CA GLU A 45 -7.39 6.93 9.83
C GLU A 45 -7.63 8.29 10.51
N ASP A 46 -6.69 8.73 11.35
CA ASP A 46 -6.71 10.02 12.05
C ASP A 46 -6.22 11.19 11.18
N TYR A 47 -5.72 10.91 9.97
CA TYR A 47 -5.27 11.96 9.06
C TYR A 47 -6.44 12.89 8.67
N LYS A 48 -6.21 14.20 8.81
CA LYS A 48 -7.24 15.25 8.65
C LYS A 48 -8.04 15.16 7.35
N TYR A 49 -7.43 14.67 6.27
CA TYR A 49 -8.02 14.58 4.94
C TYR A 49 -8.22 13.12 4.47
N ILE A 50 -8.35 12.18 5.40
CA ILE A 50 -8.38 10.75 5.08
C ILE A 50 -9.52 10.39 4.12
N ASN A 51 -10.69 11.00 4.27
CA ASN A 51 -11.87 10.69 3.45
C ASN A 51 -11.65 11.12 2.00
N GLU A 52 -11.12 12.33 1.81
CA GLU A 52 -10.78 12.88 0.51
C GLU A 52 -9.67 12.06 -0.15
N VAL A 53 -8.66 11.66 0.61
CA VAL A 53 -7.56 10.82 0.13
C VAL A 53 -8.06 9.44 -0.30
N LYS A 54 -8.88 8.77 0.51
CA LYS A 54 -9.50 7.47 0.16
C LYS A 54 -10.32 7.60 -1.13
N PHE A 55 -11.14 8.65 -1.25
CA PHE A 55 -11.96 8.91 -2.44
C PHE A 55 -11.12 9.16 -3.70
N LEU A 56 -10.13 10.05 -3.63
CA LEU A 56 -9.26 10.36 -4.76
C LEU A 56 -8.40 9.16 -5.19
N LYS A 57 -7.98 8.32 -4.24
CA LYS A 57 -7.26 7.06 -4.51
C LYS A 57 -8.16 6.06 -5.23
N GLN A 58 -9.41 5.92 -4.79
CA GLN A 58 -10.41 5.06 -5.44
C GLN A 58 -10.70 5.49 -6.88
N LEU A 59 -10.76 6.80 -7.15
CA LEU A 59 -10.89 7.35 -8.50
C LEU A 59 -9.61 7.23 -9.35
N GLY A 60 -8.50 6.76 -8.77
CA GLY A 60 -7.21 6.67 -9.46
C GLY A 60 -6.56 8.03 -9.74
N ILE A 61 -7.02 9.11 -9.10
CA ILE A 61 -6.48 10.45 -9.27
C ILE A 61 -5.13 10.56 -8.55
N ILE A 62 -5.06 10.11 -7.31
CA ILE A 62 -3.81 10.03 -6.54
C ILE A 62 -3.34 8.58 -6.44
N ALA A 63 -2.05 8.34 -6.71
CA ALA A 63 -1.47 7.01 -6.73
C ALA A 63 -0.44 6.78 -5.60
N GLY A 64 0.17 7.84 -5.08
CA GLY A 64 1.31 7.78 -4.16
C GLY A 64 2.65 7.62 -4.90
N ASP A 65 3.70 7.33 -4.15
CA ASP A 65 5.09 7.21 -4.63
C ASP A 65 5.44 5.86 -5.30
N GLY A 66 4.44 4.97 -5.47
CA GLY A 66 4.63 3.61 -5.98
C GLY A 66 5.23 2.62 -4.97
N LYS A 67 5.66 3.10 -3.80
CA LYS A 67 6.06 2.28 -2.64
C LYS A 67 4.95 2.16 -1.61
N GLY A 68 3.84 2.86 -1.82
CA GLY A 68 2.63 2.83 -1.00
C GLY A 68 2.50 4.01 -0.05
N ASN A 69 3.29 5.06 -0.22
CA ASN A 69 3.22 6.27 0.60
C ASN A 69 2.53 7.42 -0.16
N LEU A 70 1.86 8.31 0.57
CA LEU A 70 1.28 9.55 0.04
C LEU A 70 2.28 10.70 0.04
N ARG A 71 3.15 10.75 1.06
CA ARG A 71 4.13 11.81 1.36
C ARG A 71 3.46 13.19 1.56
N PRO A 72 2.57 13.33 2.56
CA PRO A 72 1.74 14.53 2.73
C PRO A 72 2.52 15.81 3.07
N ASP A 73 3.69 15.68 3.70
CA ASP A 73 4.53 16.80 4.12
C ASP A 73 5.53 17.25 3.05
N ASP A 74 5.65 16.50 1.96
CA ASP A 74 6.57 16.84 0.88
C ASP A 74 5.96 17.89 -0.06
N PHE A 75 6.83 18.72 -0.64
CA PHE A 75 6.41 19.65 -1.69
C PHE A 75 6.00 18.88 -2.94
N ILE A 76 4.82 19.22 -3.46
CA ILE A 76 4.38 18.75 -4.76
C ILE A 76 5.18 19.44 -5.88
N THR A 77 5.67 18.65 -6.83
CA THR A 77 6.32 19.17 -8.04
C THR A 77 5.28 19.72 -9.03
N ARG A 78 5.73 20.55 -9.98
CA ARG A 78 4.83 21.09 -11.02
C ARG A 78 4.27 19.97 -11.90
N GLU A 79 5.09 18.97 -12.17
CA GLU A 79 4.76 17.78 -12.93
C GLU A 79 3.66 16.97 -12.23
N GLU A 80 3.79 16.72 -10.93
CA GLU A 80 2.78 16.00 -10.14
C GLU A 80 1.47 16.78 -10.06
N ALA A 81 1.53 18.10 -9.86
CA ALA A 81 0.33 18.95 -9.84
C ALA A 81 -0.45 18.90 -11.16
N ILE A 82 0.26 18.99 -12.31
CA ILE A 82 -0.36 18.87 -13.64
C ILE A 82 -0.93 17.46 -13.85
N LEU A 83 -0.23 16.43 -13.41
CA LEU A 83 -0.69 15.04 -13.54
C LEU A 83 -2.01 14.81 -12.77
N VAL A 84 -2.11 15.36 -11.56
CA VAL A 84 -3.35 15.33 -10.76
C VAL A 84 -4.47 16.07 -11.49
N ALA A 85 -4.23 17.29 -11.97
CA ALA A 85 -5.21 18.07 -12.72
C ALA A 85 -5.69 17.33 -13.99
N TYR A 86 -4.77 16.73 -14.75
CA TYR A 86 -5.09 15.93 -15.93
C TYR A 86 -5.99 14.74 -15.59
N ARG A 87 -5.70 14.01 -14.51
CA ARG A 87 -6.53 12.88 -14.06
C ARG A 87 -7.92 13.32 -13.63
N ILE A 88 -8.03 14.46 -12.93
CA ILE A 88 -9.33 15.04 -12.57
C ILE A 88 -10.14 15.34 -13.84
N LEU A 89 -9.56 16.03 -14.82
CA LEU A 89 -10.24 16.35 -16.08
C LEU A 89 -10.67 15.08 -16.83
N LYS A 90 -9.83 14.04 -16.83
CA LYS A 90 -10.15 12.76 -17.44
C LYS A 90 -11.34 12.06 -16.77
N VAL A 91 -11.46 12.15 -15.45
CA VAL A 91 -12.60 11.59 -14.70
C VAL A 91 -13.90 12.38 -14.99
N LEU A 92 -13.81 13.71 -15.09
CA LEU A 92 -14.96 14.58 -15.34
C LEU A 92 -15.44 14.61 -16.80
N GLY A 93 -14.54 14.37 -17.75
CA GLY A 93 -14.84 14.38 -19.18
C GLY A 93 -15.35 13.06 -19.75
N ASN A 94 -15.60 12.06 -18.90
CA ASN A 94 -16.22 10.78 -19.25
C ASN A 94 -17.74 10.83 -19.09
#